data_AF-A0A6H5K2I2-F1
#
_entry.id   AF-A0A6H5K2I2-F1
#
_cell.length_a   1.000
_cell.length_b   1.000
_cell.length_c   1.000
_cell.angle_alpha   90.00
_cell.angle_beta   90.00
_cell.angle_gamma   90.00
#
_symmetry.space_group_name_H-M   'P 1'
#
loop_
_entity.id
_entity.type
_entity.pdbx_description
1 polymer ?
#
loop_
_entity_poly.entity_id
_entity_poly.type
_entity_poly.pdbx_seq_one_letter_code
_entity_poly.pdbx_strand_id
1 'polypeptide(L)'
;MVRGETYEFSQLEASNWYHPLGFAYYPDGAHAGVDELEEGIGSGDAPVYVIDGALSDLDTYEPQFFFPEETWLETNYTVELTVTDPDVTEIFYFCHIHNGMSGRIYIVDAEGDTPADAEIELYDPLEFDEFDEECGTFGSADYAPVDGTFDSELCPNQKFLCGDVDSSFDRCMHAIDCKMNYEMRIEKAVATSNTVAFMHQMIPHHENAVNMARVLLKNPGDEGLDEEVAAILRDIINTQNYQITFMRGFLTDNGAELVAEECENEDVDGDNDVPGWAIGVIAVLGVLCLSLLAAVVLKMKGSNVHEAAK
;
A
#
# COMPACT_ATOMS: atom_id res chain seq x y z
N MET A 1 -4.05 24.35 22.84
CA MET A 1 -3.36 25.65 22.71
C MET A 1 -4.11 26.67 23.55
N VAL A 2 -3.39 27.54 24.25
CA VAL A 2 -3.98 28.69 24.96
C VAL A 2 -4.25 29.81 23.96
N ARG A 3 -5.46 30.37 24.03
CA ARG A 3 -5.92 31.46 23.17
C ARG A 3 -5.01 32.69 23.30
N GLY A 4 -4.65 33.27 22.16
CA GLY A 4 -3.80 34.46 22.08
C GLY A 4 -2.31 34.21 22.24
N GLU A 5 -1.88 32.99 22.58
CA GLU A 5 -0.47 32.59 22.60
C GLU A 5 -0.05 32.07 21.22
N THR A 6 1.18 32.39 20.82
CA THR A 6 1.78 31.88 19.58
C THR A 6 2.48 30.56 19.86
N TYR A 7 2.14 29.55 19.07
CA TYR A 7 2.82 28.25 19.09
C TYR A 7 3.62 28.06 17.80
N GLU A 8 4.82 27.52 17.93
CA GLU A 8 5.66 27.11 16.80
C GLU A 8 5.56 25.58 16.65
N PHE A 9 5.17 25.13 15.46
CA PHE A 9 5.12 23.73 15.06
C PHE A 9 6.37 23.41 14.24
N SER A 10 7.22 22.53 14.77
CA SER A 10 8.49 22.15 14.17
C SER A 10 8.31 20.96 13.22
N GLN A 11 8.73 21.11 11.96
CA GLN A 11 8.74 20.05 10.95
C GLN A 11 10.19 19.66 10.59
N LEU A 12 11.05 19.53 11.60
CA LEU A 12 12.49 19.25 11.42
C LEU A 12 12.85 17.77 11.48
N GLU A 13 11.94 16.94 12.01
CA GLU A 13 12.18 15.52 12.16
C GLU A 13 11.84 14.80 10.84
N ALA A 14 12.64 13.81 10.45
CA ALA A 14 12.59 13.17 9.13
C ALA A 14 11.21 12.56 8.78
N SER A 15 10.42 12.13 9.77
CA SER A 15 9.05 11.66 9.57
C SER A 15 8.08 12.75 9.10
N ASN A 16 8.47 14.02 9.11
CA ASN A 16 7.69 15.11 8.51
C ASN A 16 7.96 15.29 7.01
N TRP A 17 8.98 14.63 6.45
CA TRP A 17 9.23 14.69 5.01
C TRP A 17 8.00 14.17 4.24
N TYR A 18 7.59 14.86 3.17
CA TYR A 18 6.29 14.68 2.49
C TYR A 18 5.02 15.01 3.31
N HIS A 19 5.14 15.60 4.51
CA HIS A 19 3.99 15.92 5.36
C HIS A 19 3.87 17.40 5.74
N PRO A 20 3.76 18.35 4.80
CA PRO A 20 3.59 19.77 5.12
C PRO A 20 2.31 20.00 5.93
N LEU A 21 2.43 20.77 7.01
CA LEU A 21 1.37 21.00 7.99
C LEU A 21 0.35 22.02 7.49
N GLY A 22 -0.92 21.64 7.55
CA GLY A 22 -2.07 22.50 7.32
C GLY A 22 -2.91 22.66 8.57
N PHE A 23 -3.75 23.69 8.59
CA PHE A 23 -4.70 23.94 9.67
C PHE A 23 -6.08 24.26 9.11
N ALA A 24 -7.12 23.67 9.68
CA ALA A 24 -8.50 23.85 9.25
C ALA A 24 -9.48 23.90 10.42
N TYR A 25 -10.69 24.38 10.16
CA TYR A 25 -11.78 24.38 11.14
C TYR A 25 -12.47 23.01 11.27
N TYR A 26 -12.19 22.08 10.34
CA TYR A 26 -12.76 20.74 10.30
C TYR A 26 -11.68 19.71 9.89
N PRO A 27 -11.89 18.41 10.17
CA PRO A 27 -10.96 17.36 9.77
C PRO A 27 -10.67 17.35 8.26
N ASP A 28 -9.44 16.98 7.92
CA ASP A 28 -8.87 16.76 6.59
C ASP A 28 -8.79 17.99 5.67
N GLY A 29 -9.23 19.17 6.14
CA GLY A 29 -8.94 20.46 5.53
C GLY A 29 -9.19 20.50 4.02
N ALA A 30 -8.16 20.89 3.26
CA ALA A 30 -8.17 20.95 1.80
C ALA A 30 -8.79 19.71 1.14
N HIS A 31 -8.48 18.51 1.67
CA HIS A 31 -8.88 17.23 1.07
C HIS A 31 -10.38 16.96 1.20
N ALA A 32 -11.04 17.57 2.19
CA ALA A 32 -12.50 17.48 2.38
C ALA A 32 -13.25 18.68 1.77
N GLY A 33 -12.54 19.65 1.17
CA GLY A 33 -13.13 20.87 0.64
C GLY A 33 -13.77 21.74 1.71
N VAL A 34 -13.27 21.65 2.95
CA VAL A 34 -13.73 22.43 4.10
C VAL A 34 -12.83 23.64 4.30
N ASP A 35 -13.35 24.64 5.01
CA ASP A 35 -12.65 25.90 5.25
C ASP A 35 -11.36 25.67 6.07
N GLU A 36 -10.25 26.13 5.51
CA GLU A 36 -8.94 26.16 6.15
C GLU A 36 -8.75 27.44 6.98
N LEU A 37 -7.75 27.43 7.87
CA LEU A 37 -7.32 28.64 8.56
C LEU A 37 -6.50 29.47 7.58
N GLU A 38 -7.14 30.45 6.94
CA GLU A 38 -6.51 31.34 5.97
C GLU A 38 -6.95 32.80 6.19
N GLU A 39 -6.13 33.75 5.72
CA GLU A 39 -6.50 35.17 5.79
C GLU A 39 -7.81 35.44 5.04
N GLY A 40 -8.82 35.91 5.77
CA GLY A 40 -10.12 36.28 5.21
C GLY A 40 -11.18 35.17 5.20
N ILE A 41 -10.85 33.98 5.70
CA ILE A 41 -11.78 32.89 5.98
C ILE A 41 -11.96 32.76 7.50
N GLY A 42 -13.20 32.53 7.96
CA GLY A 42 -13.50 32.36 9.38
C GLY A 42 -13.08 33.55 10.26
N SER A 43 -12.21 33.27 11.23
CA SER A 43 -11.67 34.25 12.19
C SER A 43 -10.66 35.22 11.60
N GLY A 44 -10.03 34.85 10.48
CA GLY A 44 -8.85 35.52 9.94
C GLY A 44 -7.54 35.20 10.67
N ASP A 45 -7.56 34.28 11.64
CA ASP A 45 -6.33 33.67 12.17
C ASP A 45 -5.77 32.72 11.09
N ALA A 46 -4.49 32.89 10.75
CA ALA A 46 -3.84 32.12 9.68
C ALA A 46 -2.46 31.61 10.15
N PRO A 47 -2.02 30.43 9.69
CA PRO A 47 -0.68 29.94 9.93
C PRO A 47 0.33 30.80 9.18
N VAL A 48 1.48 31.01 9.81
CA VAL A 48 2.63 31.69 9.22
C VAL A 48 3.71 30.64 8.95
N TYR A 49 3.96 30.38 7.67
CA TYR A 49 4.97 29.42 7.23
C TYR A 49 6.36 30.05 7.25
N VAL A 50 7.35 29.29 7.71
CA VAL A 50 8.73 29.75 7.86
C VAL A 50 9.71 28.73 7.28
N ILE A 51 10.61 29.21 6.41
CA ILE A 51 11.70 28.44 5.81
C ILE A 51 13.02 29.12 6.18
N ASP A 52 13.90 28.43 6.91
CA ASP A 52 15.19 28.96 7.38
C ASP A 52 15.09 30.31 8.13
N GLY A 53 14.00 30.48 8.89
CA GLY A 53 13.71 31.71 9.63
C GLY A 53 13.20 32.87 8.76
N ALA A 54 12.96 32.66 7.46
CA ALA A 54 12.32 33.61 6.58
C ALA A 54 10.83 33.29 6.42
N LEU A 55 9.99 34.33 6.47
CA LEU A 55 8.55 34.21 6.21
C LEU A 55 8.28 33.70 4.80
N SER A 56 7.30 32.81 4.69
CA SER A 56 6.87 32.15 3.47
C SER A 56 5.34 32.10 3.39
N ASP A 57 4.83 31.60 2.27
CA ASP A 57 3.43 31.21 2.09
C ASP A 57 3.35 29.70 1.85
N LEU A 58 2.14 29.14 1.95
CA LEU A 58 1.93 27.72 1.73
C LEU A 58 2.35 27.29 0.30
N ASP A 59 2.04 28.11 -0.70
CA ASP A 59 2.38 27.88 -2.11
C ASP A 59 3.89 27.75 -2.36
N THR A 60 4.73 28.35 -1.50
CA THR A 60 6.19 28.22 -1.54
C THR A 60 6.69 27.12 -0.60
N TYR A 61 6.02 26.91 0.54
CA TYR A 61 6.39 25.95 1.58
C TYR A 61 6.09 24.50 1.18
N GLU A 62 4.86 24.21 0.77
CA GLU A 62 4.40 22.85 0.44
C GLU A 62 5.24 22.19 -0.66
N PRO A 63 5.59 22.85 -1.79
CA PRO A 63 6.36 22.19 -2.85
C PRO A 63 7.76 21.74 -2.43
N GLN A 64 8.33 22.30 -1.34
CA GLN A 64 9.64 21.90 -0.84
C GLN A 64 9.63 20.46 -0.29
N PHE A 65 8.47 19.98 0.17
CA PHE A 65 8.33 18.63 0.74
C PHE A 65 8.42 17.53 -0.31
N PHE A 66 8.45 17.88 -1.60
CA PHE A 66 8.74 16.97 -2.71
C PHE A 66 10.23 16.93 -3.09
N PHE A 67 11.09 17.73 -2.44
CA PHE A 67 12.54 17.61 -2.65
C PHE A 67 13.07 16.28 -2.09
N PRO A 68 14.17 15.74 -2.65
CA PRO A 68 14.80 14.55 -2.09
C PRO A 68 15.07 14.71 -0.59
N GLU A 69 14.85 13.65 0.18
CA GLU A 69 14.91 13.67 1.66
C GLU A 69 16.17 14.38 2.20
N GLU A 70 17.36 14.07 1.67
CA GLU A 70 18.60 14.73 2.09
C GLU A 70 18.57 16.25 1.88
N THR A 71 18.03 16.72 0.75
CA THR A 71 17.91 18.16 0.45
C THR A 71 16.88 18.82 1.36
N TRP A 72 15.77 18.13 1.64
CA TRP A 72 14.75 18.63 2.55
C TRP A 72 15.28 18.74 3.99
N LEU A 73 16.04 17.75 4.47
CA LEU A 73 16.65 17.74 5.81
C LEU A 73 17.68 18.85 6.05
N GLU A 74 18.20 19.48 5.00
CA GLU A 74 19.11 20.63 5.11
C GLU A 74 18.39 21.94 5.47
N THR A 75 17.06 21.96 5.37
CA THR A 75 16.24 23.17 5.50
C THR A 75 15.40 23.13 6.78
N ASN A 76 15.30 24.26 7.48
CA ASN A 76 14.48 24.35 8.68
C ASN A 76 13.06 24.81 8.35
N TYR A 77 12.10 23.91 8.53
CA TYR A 77 10.68 24.16 8.33
C TYR A 77 9.94 24.31 9.65
N THR A 78 9.26 25.44 9.84
CA THR A 78 8.36 25.66 10.98
C THR A 78 7.08 26.35 10.53
N VAL A 79 6.01 26.17 11.31
CA VAL A 79 4.75 26.90 11.14
C VAL A 79 4.40 27.56 12.46
N GLU A 80 4.18 28.87 12.45
CA GLU A 80 3.71 29.60 13.62
C GLU A 80 2.20 29.80 13.54
N LEU A 81 1.47 29.57 14.62
CA LEU A 81 0.04 29.80 14.68
C LEU A 81 -0.36 30.50 15.98
N THR A 82 -1.19 31.53 15.84
CA THR A 82 -1.85 32.21 16.96
C THR A 82 -3.35 32.19 16.70
N VAL A 83 -4.13 31.67 17.63
CA VAL A 83 -5.60 31.68 17.54
C VAL A 83 -6.13 32.71 18.52
N THR A 84 -6.82 33.73 18.01
CA THR A 84 -7.30 34.86 18.81
C THR A 84 -8.81 34.91 18.91
N ASP A 85 -9.54 34.34 17.94
CA ASP A 85 -11.00 34.47 17.87
C ASP A 85 -11.72 33.68 18.97
N PRO A 86 -12.46 34.36 19.88
CA PRO A 86 -13.13 33.73 21.02
C PRO A 86 -14.15 32.65 20.64
N ASP A 87 -14.68 32.66 19.41
CA ASP A 87 -15.67 31.68 18.95
C ASP A 87 -15.01 30.36 18.48
N VAL A 88 -13.69 30.35 18.27
CA VAL A 88 -12.93 29.14 17.92
C VAL A 88 -12.55 28.38 19.19
N THR A 89 -13.11 27.18 19.38
CA THR A 89 -12.84 26.29 20.52
C THR A 89 -11.96 25.09 20.17
N GLU A 90 -11.87 24.76 18.89
CA GLU A 90 -11.03 23.69 18.37
C GLU A 90 -10.63 24.00 16.93
N ILE A 91 -9.51 23.44 16.53
CA ILE A 91 -9.00 23.42 15.15
C ILE A 91 -8.43 22.04 14.87
N PHE A 92 -8.18 21.76 13.59
CA PHE A 92 -7.57 20.52 13.14
C PHE A 92 -6.27 20.86 12.43
N TYR A 93 -5.20 20.15 12.77
CA TYR A 93 -4.01 20.14 11.91
C TYR A 93 -4.12 18.93 10.98
N PHE A 94 -3.64 19.05 9.76
CA PHE A 94 -3.66 17.96 8.78
C PHE A 94 -2.42 18.00 7.89
N CYS A 95 -2.22 16.97 7.07
CA CYS A 95 -1.18 16.99 6.04
C CYS A 95 -1.74 17.52 4.71
N HIS A 96 -1.12 18.53 4.12
CA HIS A 96 -1.57 19.07 2.82
C HIS A 96 -1.38 18.08 1.65
N ILE A 97 -0.44 17.14 1.76
CA ILE A 97 -0.14 16.16 0.70
C ILE A 97 -0.94 14.85 0.87
N HIS A 98 -1.08 14.39 2.11
CA HIS A 98 -1.64 13.07 2.43
C HIS A 98 -2.97 13.20 3.19
N ASN A 99 -4.04 12.64 2.65
CA ASN A 99 -5.35 12.57 3.30
C ASN A 99 -5.34 11.55 4.46
N GLY A 100 -6.22 11.72 5.45
CA GLY A 100 -6.37 10.82 6.59
C GLY A 100 -5.31 11.03 7.66
N MET A 101 -4.68 12.22 7.67
CA MET A 101 -3.62 12.62 8.59
C MET A 101 -3.97 13.89 9.36
N SER A 102 -5.20 13.96 9.83
CA SER A 102 -5.74 14.95 10.75
C SER A 102 -5.49 14.63 12.23
N GLY A 103 -5.27 15.69 13.01
CA GLY A 103 -5.32 15.65 14.45
C GLY A 103 -6.00 16.89 15.00
N ARG A 104 -6.61 16.75 16.18
CA ARG A 104 -7.40 17.81 16.80
C ARG A 104 -6.57 18.59 17.81
N ILE A 105 -6.72 19.90 17.80
CA ILE A 105 -6.17 20.81 18.80
C ILE A 105 -7.32 21.59 19.44
N TYR A 106 -7.47 21.44 20.74
CA TYR A 106 -8.39 22.27 21.51
C TYR A 106 -7.80 23.64 21.82
N ILE A 107 -8.64 24.66 21.72
CA ILE A 107 -8.34 26.04 22.10
C ILE A 107 -8.96 26.32 23.46
N VAL A 108 -8.12 26.70 24.41
CA VAL A 108 -8.52 26.97 25.80
C VAL A 108 -8.19 28.41 26.18
N ASP A 109 -8.96 29.01 27.09
CA ASP A 109 -8.74 30.40 27.51
C ASP A 109 -7.58 30.51 28.52
N ALA A 110 -7.33 29.46 29.31
CA ALA A 110 -6.17 29.36 30.19
C ALA A 110 -5.57 27.94 30.18
N GLU A 111 -4.26 27.88 30.48
CA GLU A 111 -3.53 26.62 30.57
C GLU A 111 -4.14 25.71 31.66
N GLY A 112 -4.43 24.46 31.27
CA GLY A 112 -5.04 23.48 32.16
C GLY A 112 -6.57 23.48 32.20
N ASP A 113 -7.24 24.36 31.45
CA ASP A 113 -8.69 24.25 31.24
C ASP A 113 -9.01 22.97 30.45
N THR A 114 -10.12 22.32 30.80
CA THR A 114 -10.65 21.19 30.04
C THR A 114 -11.41 21.69 28.82
N PRO A 115 -11.15 21.13 27.62
CA PRO A 115 -11.94 21.46 26.44
C PRO A 115 -13.43 21.20 26.64
N ALA A 116 -14.28 21.94 25.92
CA ALA A 116 -15.70 21.62 25.85
C ALA A 116 -15.89 20.27 25.14
N ASP A 117 -16.73 19.39 25.70
CA ASP A 117 -17.04 18.05 25.17
C ASP A 117 -17.77 18.16 23.81
N ALA A 118 -17.02 18.28 22.72
CA ALA A 118 -17.49 17.98 21.38
C ALA A 118 -16.77 16.72 20.91
N GLU A 119 -17.54 15.64 20.76
CA GLU A 119 -17.04 14.38 20.21
C GLU A 119 -17.13 14.48 18.67
N ILE A 120 -16.20 15.23 18.07
CA ILE A 120 -15.90 15.02 16.66
C ILE A 120 -15.10 13.71 16.60
N GLU A 121 -15.78 12.67 16.16
CA GLU A 121 -15.19 11.38 15.86
C GLU A 121 -14.28 11.55 14.64
N LEU A 122 -12.97 11.56 14.89
CA LEU A 122 -12.00 11.32 13.82
C LEU A 122 -12.09 9.84 13.41
N TYR A 123 -11.43 9.49 12.31
CA TYR A 123 -11.34 8.08 11.90
C TYR A 123 -10.76 7.21 13.02
N ASP A 124 -11.26 5.97 13.07
CA ASP A 124 -10.79 4.98 14.05
C ASP A 124 -9.27 4.81 13.96
N PRO A 125 -8.56 4.75 15.10
CA PRO A 125 -7.17 4.40 15.10
C PRO A 125 -6.95 3.08 14.36
N LEU A 126 -5.93 3.03 13.52
CA LEU A 126 -5.55 1.78 12.86
C LEU A 126 -5.15 0.76 13.94
N GLU A 127 -5.94 -0.31 14.07
CA GLU A 127 -5.57 -1.48 14.84
C GLU A 127 -4.74 -2.40 13.95
N PHE A 128 -3.53 -2.73 14.40
CA PHE A 128 -2.65 -3.65 13.70
C PHE A 128 -2.87 -5.06 14.27
N ASP A 129 -3.02 -6.03 13.38
CA ASP A 129 -2.96 -7.44 13.75
C ASP A 129 -1.52 -7.80 14.18
N GLU A 130 -1.35 -8.83 15.01
CA GLU A 130 -0.02 -9.31 15.47
C GLU A 130 0.91 -9.60 14.28
N PHE A 131 0.36 -10.14 13.19
CA PHE A 131 1.11 -10.39 11.96
C PHE A 131 1.58 -9.08 11.31
N ASP A 132 0.71 -8.08 11.21
CA ASP A 132 1.04 -6.78 10.63
C ASP A 132 2.06 -6.02 11.49
N GLU A 133 1.99 -6.13 12.83
CA GLU A 133 2.99 -5.56 13.74
C GLU A 133 4.38 -6.21 13.59
N GLU A 134 4.42 -7.54 13.41
CA GLU A 134 5.65 -8.31 13.14
C GLU A 134 6.26 -7.88 11.80
N CYS A 135 5.44 -7.80 10.76
CA CYS A 135 5.88 -7.49 9.41
C CYS A 135 6.10 -5.99 9.14
N GLY A 136 5.54 -5.11 9.97
CA GLY A 136 5.54 -3.67 9.74
C GLY A 136 4.55 -3.23 8.63
N THR A 137 3.58 -4.08 8.30
CA THR A 137 2.62 -3.91 7.20
C THR A 137 1.26 -3.41 7.71
N PHE A 138 0.26 -3.33 6.83
CA PHE A 138 -1.12 -3.07 7.21
C PHE A 138 -2.11 -3.87 6.35
N GLY A 139 -3.07 -4.52 7.01
CA GLY A 139 -4.14 -5.28 6.38
C GLY A 139 -3.61 -6.44 5.55
N SER A 140 -2.54 -7.10 6.00
CA SER A 140 -1.95 -8.25 5.31
C SER A 140 -2.15 -9.57 6.06
N ALA A 141 -2.66 -9.52 7.29
CA ALA A 141 -2.89 -10.70 8.13
C ALA A 141 -3.79 -11.75 7.48
N ASP A 142 -4.87 -11.36 6.80
CA ASP A 142 -5.78 -12.29 6.11
C ASP A 142 -5.11 -13.05 4.94
N TYR A 143 -3.99 -12.53 4.46
CA TYR A 143 -3.19 -13.12 3.37
C TYR A 143 -1.98 -13.90 3.89
N ALA A 144 -1.77 -13.91 5.21
CA ALA A 144 -0.66 -14.60 5.83
C ALA A 144 -0.73 -16.12 5.59
N PRO A 145 0.42 -16.79 5.45
CA PRO A 145 0.45 -18.24 5.33
C PRO A 145 -0.02 -18.90 6.63
N VAL A 146 -0.81 -19.98 6.53
CA VAL A 146 -1.23 -20.76 7.70
C VAL A 146 -0.09 -21.62 8.26
N ASP A 147 -0.05 -21.73 9.59
CA ASP A 147 1.02 -22.35 10.37
C ASP A 147 1.57 -23.66 9.75
N GLY A 148 2.88 -23.66 9.48
CA GLY A 148 3.61 -24.82 8.96
C GLY A 148 3.50 -25.04 7.46
N THR A 149 2.87 -24.13 6.71
CA THR A 149 2.82 -24.13 5.23
C THR A 149 3.09 -22.75 4.65
N PHE A 150 3.27 -22.66 3.33
CA PHE A 150 3.30 -21.40 2.55
C PHE A 150 1.99 -21.16 1.80
N ASP A 151 0.93 -21.80 2.25
CA ASP A 151 -0.38 -21.64 1.64
C ASP A 151 -1.15 -20.60 2.46
N SER A 152 -1.75 -19.62 1.79
CA SER A 152 -2.75 -18.75 2.39
C SER A 152 -4.13 -19.16 1.88
N GLU A 153 -5.17 -18.92 2.67
CA GLU A 153 -6.54 -19.24 2.29
C GLU A 153 -6.94 -18.53 0.98
N LEU A 154 -6.43 -17.31 0.78
CA LEU A 154 -6.77 -16.45 -0.35
C LEU A 154 -5.87 -16.67 -1.59
N CYS A 155 -4.67 -17.27 -1.42
CA CYS A 155 -3.75 -17.58 -2.53
C CYS A 155 -3.30 -19.05 -2.55
N PRO A 156 -4.23 -20.01 -2.69
CA PRO A 156 -3.89 -21.42 -2.62
C PRO A 156 -2.95 -21.85 -3.76
N ASN A 157 -1.92 -22.63 -3.41
CA ASN A 157 -0.88 -23.17 -4.30
C ASN A 157 -0.03 -22.11 -5.02
N GLN A 158 0.00 -20.88 -4.53
CA GLN A 158 0.81 -19.81 -5.12
C GLN A 158 2.09 -19.60 -4.32
N LYS A 159 3.21 -19.41 -5.03
CA LYS A 159 4.52 -19.09 -4.42
C LYS A 159 5.08 -17.84 -5.06
N PHE A 160 5.22 -16.78 -4.27
CA PHE A 160 5.76 -15.49 -4.73
C PHE A 160 7.28 -15.42 -4.56
N LEU A 161 7.83 -16.05 -3.51
CA LEU A 161 9.27 -16.33 -3.37
C LEU A 161 9.56 -17.82 -3.64
N CYS A 162 10.51 -18.08 -4.54
CA CYS A 162 10.93 -19.44 -4.89
C CYS A 162 12.11 -19.89 -4.02
N GLY A 163 12.05 -21.09 -3.43
CA GLY A 163 13.16 -21.69 -2.69
C GLY A 163 12.72 -22.37 -1.40
N ASP A 164 13.69 -22.64 -0.52
CA ASP A 164 13.43 -22.88 0.89
C ASP A 164 13.19 -21.51 1.52
N VAL A 165 11.95 -21.29 1.90
CA VAL A 165 11.43 -20.04 2.42
C VAL A 165 11.16 -20.35 3.88
N ASP A 166 11.81 -19.73 4.85
CA ASP A 166 11.75 -20.17 6.26
C ASP A 166 11.88 -19.01 7.27
N SER A 167 12.04 -17.77 6.79
CA SER A 167 12.21 -16.59 7.65
C SER A 167 10.93 -15.80 7.86
N SER A 168 10.90 -14.96 8.90
CA SER A 168 9.81 -13.99 9.12
C SER A 168 9.67 -13.04 7.93
N PHE A 169 10.79 -12.53 7.40
CA PHE A 169 10.81 -11.71 6.19
C PHE A 169 10.08 -12.39 5.04
N ASP A 170 10.36 -13.66 4.79
CA ASP A 170 9.73 -14.36 3.68
C ASP A 170 8.23 -14.56 3.86
N ARG A 171 7.78 -14.81 5.10
CA ARG A 171 6.34 -14.92 5.43
C ARG A 171 5.63 -13.58 5.19
N CYS A 172 6.26 -12.47 5.57
CA CYS A 172 5.75 -11.13 5.32
C CYS A 172 5.65 -10.84 3.83
N MET A 173 6.71 -11.13 3.06
CA MET A 173 6.72 -10.95 1.60
C MET A 173 5.65 -11.79 0.92
N HIS A 174 5.48 -13.05 1.35
CA HIS A 174 4.43 -13.92 0.81
C HIS A 174 3.03 -13.34 1.02
N ALA A 175 2.74 -12.83 2.23
CA ALA A 175 1.43 -12.29 2.56
C ALA A 175 1.08 -11.05 1.72
N ILE A 176 2.02 -10.12 1.58
CA ILE A 176 1.78 -8.88 0.83
C ILE A 176 1.73 -9.11 -0.68
N ASP A 177 2.52 -10.05 -1.20
CA ASP A 177 2.44 -10.44 -2.61
C ASP A 177 1.14 -11.21 -2.91
N CYS A 178 0.67 -12.04 -1.96
CA CYS A 178 -0.64 -12.65 -2.03
C CYS A 178 -1.74 -11.58 -2.04
N LYS A 179 -1.69 -10.62 -1.12
CA LYS A 179 -2.61 -9.48 -1.07
C LYS A 179 -2.67 -8.75 -2.41
N MET A 180 -1.52 -8.36 -2.96
CA MET A 180 -1.44 -7.71 -4.26
C MET A 180 -2.08 -8.55 -5.36
N ASN A 181 -1.70 -9.83 -5.45
CA ASN A 181 -2.22 -10.73 -6.47
C ASN A 181 -3.73 -10.94 -6.35
N TYR A 182 -4.26 -10.97 -5.12
CA TYR A 182 -5.68 -11.13 -4.85
C TYR A 182 -6.46 -9.85 -5.18
N GLU A 183 -6.08 -8.72 -4.58
CA GLU A 183 -6.80 -7.44 -4.68
C GLU A 183 -6.67 -6.78 -6.07
N MET A 184 -5.66 -7.13 -6.87
CA MET A 184 -5.56 -6.69 -8.27
C MET A 184 -6.51 -7.45 -9.22
N ARG A 185 -7.19 -8.51 -8.77
CA ARG A 185 -8.14 -9.27 -9.58
C ARG A 185 -9.54 -8.68 -9.45
N ILE A 186 -9.81 -7.72 -10.34
CA ILE A 186 -11.08 -6.98 -10.35
C ILE A 186 -12.00 -7.45 -11.46
N GLU A 187 -13.31 -7.48 -11.18
CA GLU A 187 -14.30 -7.72 -12.21
C GLU A 187 -14.41 -6.54 -13.16
N LYS A 188 -14.10 -6.77 -14.45
CA LYS A 188 -14.15 -5.72 -15.47
C LYS A 188 -15.56 -5.11 -15.61
N ALA A 189 -16.60 -5.89 -15.33
CA ALA A 189 -17.98 -5.41 -15.40
C ALA A 189 -18.25 -4.26 -14.42
N VAL A 190 -17.48 -4.18 -13.32
CA VAL A 190 -17.63 -3.17 -12.26
C VAL A 190 -16.82 -1.91 -12.55
N ALA A 191 -15.75 -2.02 -13.35
CA ALA A 191 -15.00 -0.87 -13.80
C ALA A 191 -15.82 -0.05 -14.82
N THR A 192 -16.46 1.02 -14.35
CA THR A 192 -17.28 1.95 -15.14
C THR A 192 -16.52 2.62 -16.29
N SER A 193 -15.18 2.57 -16.28
CA SER A 193 -14.29 2.96 -17.37
C SER A 193 -12.93 2.24 -17.29
N ASN A 194 -12.12 2.31 -18.36
CA ASN A 194 -10.73 1.83 -18.33
C ASN A 194 -9.88 2.56 -17.29
N THR A 195 -10.15 3.85 -17.04
CA THR A 195 -9.43 4.62 -16.02
C THR A 195 -9.78 4.14 -14.63
N VAL A 196 -11.06 3.85 -14.36
CA VAL A 196 -11.52 3.28 -13.09
C VAL A 196 -10.89 1.89 -12.87
N ALA A 197 -10.87 1.03 -13.90
CA ALA A 197 -10.17 -0.27 -13.83
C ALA A 197 -8.70 -0.09 -13.47
N PHE A 198 -8.02 0.88 -14.09
CA PHE A 198 -6.62 1.18 -13.80
C PHE A 198 -6.43 1.63 -12.34
N MET A 199 -7.26 2.55 -11.83
CA MET A 199 -7.15 3.01 -10.44
C MET A 199 -7.40 1.85 -9.46
N HIS A 200 -8.42 1.03 -9.69
CA HIS A 200 -8.72 -0.12 -8.85
C HIS A 200 -7.59 -1.16 -8.79
N GLN A 201 -6.82 -1.36 -9.86
CA GLN A 201 -5.65 -2.24 -9.83
C GLN A 201 -4.38 -1.55 -9.32
N MET A 202 -4.24 -0.25 -9.57
CA MET A 202 -3.01 0.48 -9.23
C MET A 202 -2.96 0.84 -7.75
N ILE A 203 -4.09 1.02 -7.08
CA ILE A 203 -4.17 1.20 -5.62
C ILE A 203 -3.52 0.01 -4.88
N PRO A 204 -4.00 -1.24 -5.00
CA PRO A 204 -3.40 -2.38 -4.30
C PRO A 204 -1.97 -2.69 -4.77
N HIS A 205 -1.63 -2.38 -6.04
CA HIS A 205 -0.24 -2.45 -6.50
C HIS A 205 0.68 -1.48 -5.75
N HIS A 206 0.23 -0.24 -5.54
CA HIS A 206 0.98 0.77 -4.79
C HIS A 206 1.03 0.41 -3.29
N GLU A 207 -0.07 -0.08 -2.72
CA GLU A 207 -0.11 -0.53 -1.32
C GLU A 207 0.88 -1.68 -1.09
N ASN A 208 1.02 -2.62 -2.03
CA ASN A 208 2.05 -3.64 -1.92
C ASN A 208 3.46 -3.05 -1.98
N ALA A 209 3.74 -2.09 -2.88
CA ALA A 209 5.05 -1.43 -2.91
C ALA A 209 5.39 -0.73 -1.59
N VAL A 210 4.41 -0.06 -0.97
CA VAL A 210 4.54 0.54 0.37
C VAL A 210 4.82 -0.55 1.41
N ASN A 211 4.05 -1.63 1.42
CA ASN A 211 4.21 -2.72 2.37
C ASN A 211 5.56 -3.45 2.22
N MET A 212 6.02 -3.73 0.99
CA MET A 212 7.34 -4.31 0.72
C MET A 212 8.46 -3.42 1.28
N ALA A 213 8.34 -2.11 1.08
CA ALA A 213 9.31 -1.15 1.60
C ALA A 213 9.34 -1.16 3.14
N ARG A 214 8.18 -1.22 3.78
CA ARG A 214 8.05 -1.30 5.24
C ARG A 214 8.57 -2.62 5.80
N VAL A 215 8.33 -3.75 5.13
CA VAL A 215 8.86 -5.06 5.52
C VAL A 215 10.38 -5.02 5.59
N LEU A 216 11.05 -4.46 4.57
CA LEU A 216 12.50 -4.36 4.56
C LEU A 216 13.04 -3.38 5.61
N LEU A 217 12.38 -2.23 5.82
CA LEU A 217 12.74 -1.28 6.89
C LEU A 217 12.64 -1.93 8.29
N LYS A 218 11.62 -2.77 8.50
CA LYS A 218 11.38 -3.48 9.77
C LYS A 218 12.34 -4.66 9.96
N ASN A 219 12.63 -5.39 8.89
CA ASN A 219 13.34 -6.67 8.91
C ASN A 219 14.55 -6.66 7.94
N PRO A 220 15.60 -5.84 8.17
CA PRO A 220 16.73 -5.73 7.27
C PRO A 220 17.72 -6.91 7.35
N GLY A 221 17.49 -7.86 8.25
CA GLY A 221 18.39 -8.98 8.52
C GLY A 221 19.66 -8.58 9.29
N ASP A 222 20.59 -9.53 9.41
CA ASP A 222 21.80 -9.39 10.24
C ASP A 222 22.83 -8.39 9.68
N GLU A 223 22.83 -8.17 8.36
CA GLU A 223 23.75 -7.23 7.70
C GLU A 223 23.32 -5.77 7.91
N GLY A 224 22.10 -5.54 8.39
CA GLY A 224 21.50 -4.21 8.51
C GLY A 224 21.05 -3.65 7.18
N LEU A 225 20.49 -2.43 7.22
CA LEU A 225 19.99 -1.73 6.04
C LEU A 225 21.01 -0.70 5.58
N ASP A 226 21.34 -0.73 4.29
CA ASP A 226 22.13 0.33 3.66
C ASP A 226 21.30 1.64 3.63
N GLU A 227 21.94 2.78 3.95
CA GLU A 227 21.21 4.06 4.08
C GLU A 227 20.68 4.56 2.73
N GLU A 228 21.37 4.31 1.62
CA GLU A 228 20.87 4.66 0.28
C GLU A 228 19.62 3.83 -0.05
N VAL A 229 19.62 2.56 0.34
CA VAL A 229 18.42 1.71 0.24
C VAL A 229 17.32 2.25 1.15
N ALA A 230 17.61 2.58 2.41
CA ALA A 230 16.63 3.11 3.36
C ALA A 230 15.95 4.39 2.84
N ALA A 231 16.71 5.30 2.24
CA ALA A 231 16.20 6.51 1.60
C ALA A 231 15.23 6.20 0.44
N ILE A 232 15.58 5.23 -0.43
CA ILE A 232 14.68 4.78 -1.50
C ILE A 232 13.41 4.15 -0.94
N LEU A 233 13.49 3.37 0.15
CA LEU A 233 12.30 2.77 0.77
C LEU A 233 11.37 3.85 1.33
N ARG A 234 11.91 4.89 1.97
CA ARG A 234 11.12 6.05 2.45
C ARG A 234 10.49 6.82 1.28
N ASP A 235 11.22 7.02 0.18
CA ASP A 235 10.71 7.65 -1.04
C ASP A 235 9.55 6.86 -1.67
N ILE A 236 9.69 5.52 -1.74
CA ILE A 236 8.62 4.61 -2.18
C ILE A 236 7.40 4.78 -1.28
N ILE A 237 7.58 4.73 0.05
CA ILE A 237 6.46 4.85 0.99
C ILE A 237 5.71 6.16 0.76
N ASN A 238 6.41 7.29 0.76
CA ASN A 238 5.77 8.60 0.68
C ASN A 238 5.15 8.86 -0.70
N THR A 239 5.90 8.62 -1.78
CA THR A 239 5.42 8.88 -3.14
C THR A 239 4.24 7.98 -3.51
N GLN A 240 4.28 6.70 -3.15
CA GLN A 240 3.20 5.76 -3.45
C GLN A 240 1.94 6.06 -2.62
N ASN A 241 2.07 6.48 -1.35
CA ASN A 241 0.92 6.90 -0.54
C ASN A 241 0.26 8.18 -1.07
N TYR A 242 1.05 9.14 -1.56
CA TYR A 242 0.53 10.30 -2.27
C TYR A 242 -0.28 9.88 -3.52
N GLN A 243 0.26 8.96 -4.32
CA GLN A 243 -0.43 8.44 -5.51
C GLN A 243 -1.70 7.66 -5.16
N ILE A 244 -1.68 6.84 -4.10
CA ILE A 244 -2.87 6.14 -3.58
C ILE A 244 -3.97 7.15 -3.21
N THR A 245 -3.61 8.23 -2.50
CA THR A 245 -4.55 9.30 -2.12
C THR A 245 -5.19 9.93 -3.35
N PHE A 246 -4.38 10.27 -4.36
CA PHE A 246 -4.88 10.80 -5.64
C PHE A 246 -5.84 9.83 -6.33
N MET A 247 -5.49 8.54 -6.41
CA MET A 247 -6.32 7.54 -7.09
C MET A 247 -7.65 7.31 -6.37
N ARG A 248 -7.66 7.29 -5.04
CA ARG A 248 -8.89 7.22 -4.23
C ARG A 248 -9.77 8.44 -4.44
N GLY A 249 -9.18 9.65 -4.43
CA GLY A 249 -9.90 10.89 -4.73
C GLY A 249 -10.52 10.86 -6.12
N PHE A 250 -9.76 10.41 -7.13
CA PHE A 250 -10.25 10.25 -8.50
C PHE A 250 -11.47 9.32 -8.57
N LEU A 251 -11.44 8.18 -7.88
CA LEU A 251 -12.58 7.24 -7.85
C LEU A 251 -13.83 7.90 -7.26
N THR A 252 -13.70 8.56 -6.10
CA THR A 252 -14.78 9.28 -5.42
C THR A 252 -15.38 10.38 -6.31
N ASP A 253 -14.55 11.24 -6.90
CA ASP A 253 -14.98 12.35 -7.75
C ASP A 253 -15.72 11.89 -9.01
N ASN A 254 -15.44 10.66 -9.46
CA ASN A 254 -16.09 10.05 -10.61
C ASN A 254 -17.23 9.09 -10.24
N GLY A 255 -17.64 9.06 -8.96
CA GLY A 255 -18.74 8.23 -8.47
C GLY A 255 -18.50 6.73 -8.60
N ALA A 256 -17.23 6.31 -8.57
CA ALA A 256 -16.83 4.91 -8.52
C ALA A 256 -16.60 4.49 -7.06
N GLU A 257 -16.84 3.21 -6.76
CA GLU A 257 -16.48 2.62 -5.47
C GLU A 257 -14.96 2.67 -5.25
N LEU A 258 -14.51 2.77 -4.00
CA LEU A 258 -13.07 2.79 -3.68
C LEU A 258 -12.42 1.42 -3.86
N VAL A 259 -13.18 0.36 -3.64
CA VAL A 259 -12.76 -1.04 -3.79
C VAL A 259 -13.62 -1.66 -4.89
N ALA A 260 -12.98 -2.33 -5.85
CA ALA A 260 -13.70 -3.04 -6.89
C ALA A 260 -14.29 -4.35 -6.34
N GLU A 261 -15.35 -4.83 -6.98
CA GLU A 261 -15.79 -6.21 -6.77
C GLU A 261 -14.69 -7.16 -7.26
N GLU A 262 -14.35 -8.11 -6.39
CA GLU A 262 -13.35 -9.13 -6.66
C GLU A 262 -13.84 -10.10 -7.73
N CYS A 263 -12.91 -10.66 -8.50
CA CYS A 263 -13.24 -11.80 -9.35
C CYS A 263 -13.66 -12.99 -8.48
N GLU A 264 -14.89 -13.49 -8.66
CA GLU A 264 -15.20 -14.84 -8.21
C GLU A 264 -14.16 -15.77 -8.83
N ASN A 265 -13.54 -16.63 -8.03
CA ASN A 265 -12.75 -17.71 -8.57
C ASN A 265 -13.73 -18.59 -9.37
N GLU A 266 -13.91 -18.31 -10.67
CA GLU A 266 -14.30 -19.37 -11.58
C GLU A 266 -13.25 -20.44 -11.37
N ASP A 267 -13.65 -21.51 -10.70
CA ASP A 267 -12.82 -22.68 -10.48
C ASP A 267 -12.09 -22.94 -11.79
N VAL A 268 -10.78 -22.64 -11.83
CA VAL A 268 -9.91 -23.28 -12.78
C VAL A 268 -9.85 -24.71 -12.28
N ASP A 269 -10.93 -25.44 -12.53
CA ASP A 269 -10.98 -26.88 -12.42
C ASP A 269 -9.71 -27.33 -13.10
N GLY A 270 -8.81 -27.90 -12.29
CA GLY A 270 -7.60 -28.55 -12.74
C GLY A 270 -7.94 -29.80 -13.53
N ASP A 271 -8.88 -29.71 -14.47
CA ASP A 271 -8.97 -30.64 -15.55
C ASP A 271 -7.76 -30.36 -16.43
N ASN A 272 -6.77 -31.23 -16.25
CA ASN A 272 -5.87 -31.59 -17.31
C ASN A 272 -6.74 -32.07 -18.48
N ASP A 273 -7.27 -31.12 -19.23
CA ASP A 273 -8.07 -31.34 -20.41
C ASP A 273 -7.09 -31.72 -21.53
N VAL A 274 -6.46 -32.88 -21.34
CA VAL A 274 -5.83 -33.60 -22.43
C VAL A 274 -6.98 -33.93 -23.35
N PRO A 275 -7.09 -33.30 -24.55
CA PRO A 275 -8.31 -33.40 -25.31
C PRO A 275 -8.56 -34.88 -25.63
N GLY A 276 -9.80 -35.35 -25.45
CA GLY A 276 -10.18 -36.77 -25.49
C GLY A 276 -9.82 -37.58 -26.75
N TRP A 277 -9.14 -36.99 -27.74
CA TRP A 277 -8.46 -37.72 -28.82
C TRP A 277 -7.12 -38.36 -28.38
N ALA A 278 -6.51 -37.90 -27.28
CA ALA A 278 -5.20 -38.34 -26.83
C ALA A 278 -5.20 -39.66 -26.01
N ILE A 279 -6.35 -40.13 -25.53
CA ILE A 279 -6.47 -41.40 -24.76
C ILE A 279 -6.97 -42.57 -25.65
N GLY A 280 -7.27 -42.30 -26.93
CA GLY A 280 -7.92 -43.26 -27.84
C GLY A 280 -7.04 -44.06 -28.80
N VAL A 281 -5.74 -44.30 -28.54
CA VAL A 281 -4.85 -45.06 -29.47
C VAL A 281 -4.29 -46.37 -28.91
N ILE A 282 -4.58 -46.75 -27.65
CA ILE A 282 -4.04 -48.01 -27.08
C ILE A 282 -5.07 -49.16 -26.99
N ALA A 283 -6.35 -48.97 -27.34
CA ALA A 283 -7.37 -49.98 -27.06
C ALA A 283 -8.32 -50.38 -28.20
N VAL A 284 -8.02 -50.19 -29.50
CA VAL A 284 -8.80 -50.83 -30.58
C VAL A 284 -7.95 -51.13 -31.83
N LEU A 285 -6.92 -51.96 -31.71
CA LEU A 285 -6.29 -52.64 -32.87
C LEU A 285 -6.01 -54.12 -32.57
N GLY A 286 -6.82 -54.72 -31.71
CA GLY A 286 -6.96 -56.17 -31.60
C GLY A 286 -8.24 -56.59 -32.33
N VAL A 287 -8.09 -57.43 -33.35
CA VAL A 287 -9.18 -58.04 -34.15
C VAL A 287 -9.70 -57.18 -35.31
N LEU A 288 -8.96 -57.16 -36.43
CA LEU A 288 -9.45 -57.34 -37.81
C LEU A 288 -8.40 -56.91 -38.84
N CYS A 289 -7.48 -57.82 -39.21
CA CYS A 289 -7.08 -57.98 -40.61
C CYS A 289 -6.27 -59.28 -40.75
N LEU A 290 -7.00 -60.40 -40.87
CA LEU A 290 -6.44 -61.69 -41.26
C LEU A 290 -6.67 -61.86 -42.77
N SER A 291 -5.82 -61.26 -43.61
CA SER A 291 -5.61 -61.72 -44.99
C SER A 291 -4.50 -60.95 -45.70
N LEU A 292 -3.66 -61.71 -46.40
CA LEU A 292 -2.60 -61.34 -47.36
C LEU A 292 -1.16 -61.35 -46.83
N LEU A 293 -0.62 -62.58 -46.82
CA LEU A 293 0.64 -62.98 -47.47
C LEU A 293 1.49 -61.84 -48.08
N ALA A 294 2.73 -61.69 -47.62
CA ALA A 294 3.91 -62.18 -48.33
C ALA A 294 5.19 -61.87 -47.55
N ALA A 295 6.11 -62.82 -47.61
CA ALA A 295 7.37 -62.86 -46.90
C ALA A 295 8.36 -61.78 -47.36
N VAL A 296 9.11 -61.20 -46.42
CA VAL A 296 10.57 -61.02 -46.57
C VAL A 296 11.23 -61.28 -45.21
N VAL A 297 12.10 -62.29 -45.22
CA VAL A 297 13.04 -62.68 -44.16
C VAL A 297 14.30 -61.83 -44.29
N LEU A 298 14.81 -61.25 -43.20
CA LEU A 298 16.25 -60.98 -42.93
C LEU A 298 16.37 -60.46 -41.48
N LYS A 299 16.63 -61.29 -40.47
CA LYS A 299 17.88 -61.96 -40.04
C LYS A 299 18.88 -61.04 -39.30
N MET A 300 18.78 -61.10 -37.97
CA MET A 300 19.86 -61.22 -36.94
C MET A 300 21.01 -60.20 -36.85
N LYS A 301 21.11 -59.55 -35.67
CA LYS A 301 22.24 -59.51 -34.70
C LYS A 301 21.99 -58.30 -33.78
N GLY A 302 21.95 -58.34 -32.45
CA GLY A 302 22.66 -59.20 -31.50
C GLY A 302 23.90 -58.48 -30.99
N SER A 303 23.81 -57.78 -29.86
CA SER A 303 24.73 -57.94 -28.71
C SER A 303 24.28 -57.08 -27.52
N ASN A 304 24.13 -57.74 -26.37
CA ASN A 304 24.17 -57.17 -25.03
C ASN A 304 25.54 -56.56 -24.73
N VAL A 305 25.59 -55.73 -23.67
CA VAL A 305 26.47 -55.79 -22.46
C VAL A 305 26.44 -54.38 -21.83
N HIS A 306 25.73 -54.13 -20.72
CA HIS A 306 26.06 -54.35 -19.30
C HIS A 306 27.33 -53.64 -18.76
N GLU A 307 27.11 -52.95 -17.63
CA GLU A 307 28.01 -52.67 -16.49
C GLU A 307 29.08 -51.56 -16.56
N ALA A 308 28.79 -50.50 -15.78
CA ALA A 308 29.40 -50.16 -14.48
C ALA A 308 30.92 -49.87 -14.34
N ALA A 309 31.14 -48.83 -13.52
CA ALA A 309 32.29 -48.53 -12.67
C ALA A 309 33.55 -47.89 -13.32
N LYS A 310 33.66 -46.56 -13.16
CA LYS A 310 34.58 -45.94 -12.20
C LYS A 310 34.22 -44.48 -11.95
#